data_AF-A0A1B7HPY9-F1
#
_entry.id   AF-A0A1B7HPY9-F1
#
_cell.length_a   1.000
_cell.length_b   1.000
_cell.length_c   1.000
_cell.angle_alpha   90.00
_cell.angle_beta   90.00
_cell.angle_gamma   90.00
#
_symmetry.space_group_name_H-M   'P 1'
#
loop_
_entity.id
_entity.type
_entity.pdbx_description
1 polymer ?
#
loop_
_entity_poly.entity_id
_entity_poly.type
_entity_poly.pdbx_seq_one_letter_code
_entity_poly.pdbx_strand_id
1 'polypeptide(L)'
;MRYILFIIVPLLSACSFSFMKFDNEPVVQATYANSATKSTVIAAGGEPDSEMNVPEINGTCINYRLKKDTETMPFYVAFDKNGNRKHYGYISCQEARAKGVFSQ
;
A
#
# COMPACT_ATOMS: atom_id res chain seq x y z
N MET A 1 -18.18 13.16 53.58
CA MET A 1 -17.95 13.55 52.16
C MET A 1 -16.85 12.67 51.60
N ARG A 2 -17.15 11.86 50.59
CA ARG A 2 -16.27 10.81 50.07
C ARG A 2 -15.97 11.18 48.61
N TYR A 3 -14.86 11.87 48.38
CA TYR A 3 -14.44 12.30 47.06
C TYR A 3 -13.88 11.09 46.30
N ILE A 4 -14.70 10.52 45.42
CA ILE A 4 -14.26 9.52 44.46
C ILE A 4 -13.42 10.25 43.41
N LEU A 5 -12.11 10.07 43.48
CA LEU A 5 -11.16 10.57 42.49
C LEU A 5 -11.36 9.73 41.21
N PHE A 6 -12.17 10.22 40.28
CA PHE A 6 -12.28 9.67 38.93
C PHE A 6 -10.97 9.98 38.19
N ILE A 7 -10.01 9.05 38.25
CA ILE A 7 -8.87 9.05 37.34
C ILE A 7 -9.38 8.60 35.98
N ILE A 8 -9.69 9.57 35.13
CA ILE A 8 -9.94 9.37 33.71
C ILE A 8 -8.57 9.13 33.08
N VAL A 9 -8.16 7.87 32.95
CA VAL A 9 -6.97 7.50 32.16
C VAL A 9 -7.33 7.72 30.69
N PRO A 10 -6.69 8.64 29.97
CA PRO A 10 -6.88 8.72 28.53
C PRO A 10 -6.24 7.46 27.94
N LEU A 11 -7.07 6.53 27.48
CA LEU A 11 -6.64 5.49 26.58
C LEU A 11 -6.16 6.19 25.31
N LEU A 12 -4.85 6.49 25.25
CA LEU A 12 -4.18 6.89 24.03
C LEU A 12 -4.41 5.76 23.03
N SER A 13 -5.38 5.95 22.15
CA SER A 13 -5.62 5.12 20.97
C SER A 13 -4.35 5.17 20.11
N ALA A 14 -3.41 4.26 20.37
CA ALA A 14 -2.27 4.05 19.49
C ALA A 14 -2.81 3.45 18.20
N CYS A 15 -3.11 4.31 17.22
CA CYS A 15 -3.21 3.89 15.83
C CYS A 15 -1.79 3.48 15.41
N SER A 16 -1.43 2.22 15.63
CA SER A 16 -0.17 1.67 15.15
C SER A 16 -0.23 1.65 13.62
N PHE A 17 0.30 2.69 12.98
CA PHE A 17 0.47 2.76 11.53
C PHE A 17 1.58 1.78 11.10
N SER A 18 1.30 0.48 11.17
CA SER A 18 2.28 -0.58 10.90
C SER A 18 2.86 -0.55 9.50
N PHE A 19 2.28 0.19 8.55
CA PHE A 19 2.80 0.29 7.20
C PHE A 19 4.02 1.24 7.07
N MET A 20 4.18 2.23 7.95
CA MET A 20 5.29 3.22 7.85
C MET A 20 6.67 2.57 7.91
N LYS A 21 6.80 1.40 8.54
CA LYS A 21 8.08 0.65 8.60
C LYS A 21 8.59 0.23 7.21
N PHE A 22 7.68 0.11 6.24
CA PHE A 22 7.99 -0.28 4.88
C PHE A 22 8.17 0.91 3.94
N ASP A 23 8.04 2.15 4.41
CA ASP A 23 8.16 3.33 3.55
C ASP A 23 9.54 3.41 2.88
N ASN A 24 10.59 2.88 3.51
CA ASN A 24 11.95 2.84 2.96
C ASN A 24 12.19 1.67 1.99
N GLU A 25 11.21 0.80 1.74
CA GLU A 25 11.37 -0.27 0.75
C GLU A 25 11.50 0.34 -0.65
N PRO A 26 12.48 -0.09 -1.49
CA PRO A 26 12.73 0.53 -2.79
C PRO A 26 11.50 0.61 -3.69
N VAL A 27 10.68 -0.45 -3.69
CA VAL A 27 9.44 -0.50 -4.47
C VAL A 27 8.42 0.54 -4.00
N VAL A 28 8.35 0.82 -2.70
CA VAL A 28 7.43 1.80 -2.11
C VAL A 28 7.88 3.20 -2.48
N GLN A 29 9.17 3.51 -2.29
CA GLN A 29 9.78 4.78 -2.67
C GLN A 29 9.60 5.09 -4.16
N ALA A 30 9.76 4.08 -5.02
CA ALA A 30 9.56 4.22 -6.46
C ALA A 30 8.12 4.62 -6.82
N THR A 31 7.13 4.30 -5.98
CA THR A 31 5.76 4.76 -6.19
C THR A 31 5.55 6.21 -5.82
N TYR A 32 6.38 6.86 -5.00
CA TYR A 32 6.14 8.27 -4.60
C TYR A 32 6.41 9.26 -5.73
N ALA A 33 7.25 8.90 -6.70
CA ALA A 33 7.53 9.75 -7.84
C ALA A 33 6.26 10.04 -8.67
N ASN A 34 5.99 11.30 -8.99
CA ASN A 34 4.86 11.68 -9.85
C ASN A 34 4.93 11.03 -11.24
N SER A 35 6.15 10.74 -11.71
CA SER A 35 6.44 10.05 -12.96
C SER A 35 6.63 8.54 -12.80
N ALA A 36 6.15 7.94 -11.70
CA ALA A 36 6.29 6.51 -11.47
C ALA A 36 5.61 5.71 -12.60
N THR A 37 6.38 4.84 -13.24
CA THR A 37 5.91 3.94 -14.29
C THR A 37 6.06 2.48 -13.86
N LYS A 38 5.40 1.58 -14.57
CA LYS A 38 5.55 0.14 -14.36
C LYS A 38 7.01 -0.29 -14.44
N SER A 39 7.76 0.24 -15.42
CA SER A 39 9.18 -0.08 -15.58
C SER A 39 10.02 0.41 -14.40
N THR A 40 9.82 1.63 -13.92
CA THR A 40 10.60 2.16 -12.78
C THR A 40 10.26 1.44 -11.47
N VAL A 41 9.00 1.05 -11.27
CA VAL A 41 8.58 0.28 -10.09
C VAL A 41 9.18 -1.13 -10.11
N ILE A 42 9.14 -1.81 -11.25
CA ILE A 42 9.77 -3.14 -11.40
C ILE A 42 11.29 -3.04 -11.27
N ALA A 43 11.92 -2.01 -11.81
CA ALA A 43 13.36 -1.79 -11.66
C ALA A 43 13.77 -1.62 -10.19
N ALA A 44 12.92 -1.01 -9.36
CA ALA A 44 13.19 -0.83 -7.93
C ALA A 44 12.79 -2.05 -7.08
N GLY A 45 11.66 -2.69 -7.38
CA GLY A 45 11.08 -3.77 -6.58
C GLY A 45 11.44 -5.19 -7.02
N GLY A 46 12.03 -5.35 -8.20
CA GLY A 46 12.25 -6.65 -8.81
C GLY A 46 10.97 -7.25 -9.40
N GLU A 47 11.00 -8.57 -9.62
CA GLU A 47 9.88 -9.33 -10.16
C GLU A 47 8.66 -9.25 -9.21
N PRO A 48 7.48 -8.87 -9.71
CA PRO A 48 6.27 -8.86 -8.90
C PRO A 48 5.80 -10.28 -8.58
N ASP A 49 5.17 -10.47 -7.41
CA ASP A 49 4.61 -11.77 -7.00
C ASP A 49 3.48 -12.24 -7.93
N SER A 50 2.73 -11.29 -8.51
CA SER A 50 1.70 -11.55 -9.51
C SER A 50 1.29 -10.27 -10.22
N GLU A 51 0.61 -10.42 -11.35
CA GLU A 51 0.02 -9.34 -12.12
C GLU A 51 -1.41 -9.69 -12.54
N MET A 52 -2.30 -8.70 -12.56
CA MET A 52 -3.65 -8.83 -13.10
C MET A 52 -4.08 -7.63 -13.95
N ASN A 53 -4.91 -7.87 -14.95
CA ASN A 53 -5.56 -6.81 -15.70
C ASN A 53 -6.64 -6.12 -14.84
N VAL A 54 -6.73 -4.81 -14.96
CA VAL A 54 -7.71 -3.96 -14.27
C VAL A 54 -8.48 -3.14 -15.33
N PRO A 55 -9.60 -3.67 -15.85
CA PRO A 55 -10.40 -3.00 -16.88
C PRO A 55 -10.89 -1.61 -16.46
N GLU A 56 -11.15 -1.41 -15.17
CA GLU A 56 -11.68 -0.15 -14.60
C GLU A 56 -10.75 1.05 -14.89
N ILE A 57 -9.44 0.82 -14.99
CA ILE A 57 -8.43 1.83 -15.35
C ILE A 57 -7.78 1.57 -16.72
N ASN A 58 -8.34 0.66 -17.52
CA ASN A 58 -7.75 0.16 -18.77
C ASN A 58 -6.27 -0.22 -18.62
N GLY A 59 -5.91 -0.90 -17.53
CA GLY A 59 -4.52 -1.06 -17.16
C GLY A 59 -4.22 -2.36 -16.42
N THR A 60 -3.15 -2.35 -15.63
CA THR A 60 -2.63 -3.53 -14.94
C THR A 60 -2.32 -3.21 -13.49
N CYS A 61 -2.45 -4.19 -12.61
CA CYS A 61 -2.02 -4.10 -11.22
C CYS A 61 -1.03 -5.22 -10.91
N ILE A 62 0.07 -4.86 -10.25
CA ILE A 62 1.09 -5.81 -9.78
C ILE A 62 1.11 -5.88 -8.26
N ASN A 63 1.40 -7.06 -7.74
CA ASN A 63 1.53 -7.34 -6.31
C ASN A 63 3.00 -7.51 -5.93
N TYR A 64 3.33 -7.03 -4.74
CA TYR A 64 4.57 -7.30 -4.02
C TYR A 64 4.27 -7.71 -2.59
N ARG A 65 5.19 -8.44 -2.00
CA ARG A 65 5.25 -8.72 -0.57
C ARG A 65 6.46 -8.04 0.02
N LEU A 66 6.20 -6.90 0.66
CA LEU A 66 7.21 -6.15 1.39
C LEU A 66 7.68 -6.99 2.58
N LYS A 67 8.97 -6.93 2.89
CA LYS A 67 9.58 -7.67 3.99
C LYS A 67 10.45 -6.73 4.81
N LYS A 68 10.16 -6.62 6.11
CA LYS A 68 10.96 -5.85 7.04
C LYS A 68 11.06 -6.63 8.33
N ASP A 69 12.28 -6.96 8.73
CA ASP A 69 12.56 -7.84 9.88
C ASP A 69 11.79 -9.18 9.74
N THR A 70 10.93 -9.53 10.70
CA THR A 70 10.10 -10.73 10.67
C THR A 70 8.71 -10.50 10.08
N GLU A 71 8.41 -9.28 9.62
CA GLU A 71 7.08 -8.90 9.16
C GLU A 71 7.00 -8.83 7.64
N THR A 72 5.82 -9.18 7.13
CA THR A 72 5.50 -9.08 5.72
C THR A 72 4.21 -8.32 5.51
N MET A 73 4.15 -7.52 4.44
CA MET A 73 2.97 -6.72 4.10
C MET A 73 2.66 -6.84 2.60
N PRO A 74 1.42 -7.16 2.20
CA PRO A 74 1.03 -7.08 0.80
C PRO A 74 1.06 -5.62 0.34
N PHE A 75 1.52 -5.40 -0.89
CA PHE A 75 1.59 -4.09 -1.48
C PHE A 75 1.25 -4.17 -2.97
N TYR A 76 0.29 -3.37 -3.41
CA TYR A 76 -0.11 -3.32 -4.82
C TYR A 76 0.33 -2.01 -5.45
N VAL A 77 0.57 -2.06 -6.76
CA VAL A 77 0.74 -0.86 -7.60
C VAL A 77 -0.07 -1.06 -8.88
N ALA A 78 -0.96 -0.12 -9.17
CA ALA A 78 -1.81 -0.13 -10.34
C ALA A 78 -1.37 0.93 -11.34
N PHE A 79 -1.33 0.57 -12.62
CA PHE A 79 -0.90 1.40 -13.74
C PHE A 79 -2.00 1.51 -14.78
N ASP A 80 -2.10 2.67 -15.43
CA ASP A 80 -2.99 2.88 -16.59
C ASP A 80 -2.45 2.18 -17.86
N LYS A 81 -3.19 2.32 -18.98
CA LYS A 81 -2.79 1.78 -20.30
C LYS A 81 -1.43 2.24 -20.80
N ASN A 82 -0.93 3.39 -20.34
CA ASN A 82 0.35 3.96 -20.75
C ASN A 82 1.48 3.51 -19.80
N GLY A 83 1.15 2.71 -18.78
CA GLY A 83 2.09 2.26 -17.75
C GLY A 83 2.37 3.29 -16.67
N ASN A 84 1.58 4.37 -16.55
CA ASN A 84 1.74 5.36 -15.48
C ASN A 84 1.03 4.89 -14.21
N ARG A 85 1.66 5.04 -13.05
CA ARG A 85 1.09 4.66 -11.75
C ARG A 85 -0.14 5.51 -11.45
N LYS A 86 -1.27 4.84 -11.19
CA LYS A 86 -2.56 5.43 -10.81
C LYS A 86 -2.85 5.29 -9.33
N HIS A 87 -2.67 4.08 -8.79
CA HIS A 87 -2.93 3.77 -7.39
C HIS A 87 -1.84 2.87 -6.83
N TYR A 88 -1.71 2.86 -5.51
CA TYR A 88 -0.83 1.96 -4.77
C TYR A 88 -1.34 1.85 -3.32
N GLY A 89 -0.93 0.82 -2.61
CA GLY A 89 -1.29 0.69 -1.20
C GLY A 89 -0.96 -0.66 -0.59
N TYR A 90 -1.09 -0.73 0.73
CA TYR A 90 -0.67 -1.85 1.57
C TYR A 90 -1.71 -2.98 1.66
N ILE A 91 -2.19 -3.43 0.50
CA ILE A 91 -3.13 -4.54 0.29
C ILE A 91 -2.79 -5.23 -1.05
N SER A 92 -3.47 -6.31 -1.41
CA SER A 92 -3.31 -6.93 -2.74
C SER A 92 -4.13 -6.23 -3.82
N CYS A 93 -3.80 -6.43 -5.09
CA CYS A 93 -4.57 -5.99 -6.24
C CYS A 93 -6.03 -6.49 -6.20
N GLN A 94 -6.23 -7.73 -5.77
CA GLN A 94 -7.55 -8.35 -5.63
C GLN A 94 -8.36 -7.65 -4.55
N GLU A 95 -7.74 -7.32 -3.41
CA GLU A 95 -8.40 -6.60 -2.33
C GLU A 95 -8.70 -5.15 -2.73
N ALA A 96 -7.77 -4.47 -3.40
CA ALA A 96 -7.98 -3.12 -3.92
C ALA A 96 -9.16 -3.07 -4.89
N ARG A 97 -9.27 -4.07 -5.78
CA ARG A 97 -10.42 -4.20 -6.68
C ARG A 97 -11.72 -4.44 -5.92
N ALA A 98 -11.73 -5.37 -4.96
CA ALA A 98 -12.91 -5.67 -4.15
C ALA A 98 -13.40 -4.47 -3.33
N LYS A 99 -12.48 -3.61 -2.90
CA LYS A 99 -12.78 -2.33 -2.21
C LYS A 99 -13.16 -1.19 -3.16
N GLY A 100 -13.22 -1.45 -4.47
CA GLY A 100 -13.59 -0.45 -5.47
C GLY A 100 -12.55 0.67 -5.65
N VAL A 101 -11.28 0.44 -5.31
CA VAL A 101 -10.23 1.47 -5.42
C VAL A 101 -10.02 1.92 -6.86
N PHE A 102 -10.18 1.01 -7.82
CA PHE A 102 -9.94 1.27 -9.25
C PHE A 102 -11.12 1.96 -9.96
N SER A 103 -12.24 2.13 -9.26
CA SER A 103 -13.44 2.77 -9.81
C SER A 103 -13.64 4.20 -9.30
N GLN A 104 -12.69 4.71 -8.50
CA GLN A 104 -12.72 6.04 -7.88
C GLN A 104 -12.06 7.11 -8.76
#